data_AF-A0A946VJ46-F1
#
_entry.id   AF-A0A946VJ46-F1
#
_cell.length_a   1.000
_cell.length_b   1.000
_cell.length_c   1.000
_cell.angle_alpha   90.00
_cell.angle_beta   90.00
_cell.angle_gamma   90.00
#
_symmetry.space_group_name_H-M   'P 1'
#
loop_
_entity.id
_entity.type
_entity.pdbx_description
1 polymer ?
#
loop_
_entity_poly.entity_id
_entity_poly.type
_entity_poly.pdbx_seq_one_letter_code
_entity_poly.pdbx_strand_id
1 'polypeptide(L)' 'MTIEVGDKIPSSTFKIMGAEGPEDLTTDEVFAGKKVVFFAVPGAFTPGCSMTHLPGYVVNADKIKAKG' A
#
# COMPACT_ATOMS: atom_id res chain seq x y z
N MET A 1 16.96 10.03 -0.06
CA MET A 1 16.22 11.16 0.54
C MET A 1 14.89 10.63 1.04
N THR A 2 14.40 11.14 2.16
CA THR A 2 13.11 10.75 2.74
C THR A 2 12.00 11.55 2.04
N ILE A 3 10.85 10.93 1.78
CA ILE A 3 9.71 11.60 1.17
C ILE A 3 9.04 12.55 2.18
N GLU A 4 8.59 13.71 1.72
CA GLU A 4 7.93 14.73 2.55
C GLU A 4 6.49 15.02 2.10
N VAL A 5 5.74 15.73 2.95
CA VAL A 5 4.36 16.11 2.64
C VAL A 5 4.35 17.11 1.48
N GLY A 6 3.58 16.79 0.44
CA GLY A 6 3.50 17.58 -0.78
C GLY A 6 4.35 17.04 -1.93
N ASP A 7 5.28 16.12 -1.63
CA ASP A 7 6.04 15.43 -2.67
C ASP A 7 5.14 14.52 -3.50
N LYS A 8 5.47 14.43 -4.79
CA LYS A 8 4.89 13.41 -5.66
C LYS A 8 5.53 12.06 -5.35
N ILE A 9 4.71 11.01 -5.34
CA ILE A 9 5.22 9.64 -5.26
C ILE A 9 6.12 9.38 -6.49
N PRO A 10 7.34 8.87 -6.30
CA PRO A 10 8.23 8.52 -7.40
C PRO A 10 7.60 7.46 -8.31
N SER A 11 7.85 7.56 -9.62
CA SER A 11 7.40 6.53 -10.56
C SER A 11 8.15 5.22 -10.30
N SER A 12 7.39 4.13 -10.12
CA SER A 12 7.95 2.80 -9.89
C SER A 12 6.99 1.71 -10.34
N THR A 13 7.50 0.48 -10.40
CA THR A 13 6.72 -0.72 -10.72
C THR A 13 6.85 -1.71 -9.56
N PHE A 14 5.71 -2.10 -9.02
CA PHE A 14 5.56 -3.17 -8.04
C PHE A 14 5.28 -4.50 -8.76
N LYS A 15 5.65 -5.60 -8.13
CA LYS A 15 5.18 -6.94 -8.52
C LYS A 15 4.09 -7.35 -7.54
N ILE A 16 2.93 -7.73 -8.07
CA ILE A 16 1.83 -8.31 -7.28
C ILE A 16 1.56 -9.74 -7.73
N MET A 17 0.99 -10.57 -6.86
CA MET A 17 0.54 -11.90 -7.26
C MET A 17 -0.86 -11.80 -7.86
N GLY A 18 -0.95 -11.92 -9.18
CA GLY A 18 -2.20 -11.99 -9.93
C GLY A 18 -2.75 -13.42 -10.01
N ALA A 19 -3.78 -13.62 -10.83
CA ALA A 19 -4.46 -14.91 -10.94
C ALA A 19 -3.60 -15.98 -11.64
N GLU A 20 -2.75 -15.56 -12.59
CA GLU A 20 -1.90 -16.44 -13.39
C GLU A 20 -0.42 -16.39 -13.01
N GLY A 21 -0.06 -15.55 -12.03
CA GLY A 21 1.31 -15.40 -11.53
C GLY A 21 1.70 -13.97 -11.20
N PRO A 22 3.00 -13.67 -11.08
CA PRO A 22 3.49 -12.32 -10.81
C PRO A 22 3.17 -11.35 -11.96
N GLU A 23 2.49 -10.26 -11.64
CA GLU A 23 2.09 -9.21 -12.56
C GLU A 23 2.73 -7.86 -12.16
N ASP A 24 2.92 -6.99 -13.14
CA ASP A 24 3.39 -5.63 -12.92
C ASP A 24 2.24 -4.71 -12.52
N LEU A 25 2.51 -3.83 -11.54
CA LEU A 25 1.60 -2.79 -11.11
C LEU A 25 2.38 -1.49 -10.94
N THR A 26 2.05 -0.47 -11.70
CA THR A 26 2.74 0.82 -11.65
C THR A 26 2.20 1.72 -10.54
N THR A 27 3.03 2.67 -10.08
CA THR A 27 2.60 3.70 -9.14
C THR A 27 1.46 4.55 -9.69
N ASP A 28 1.41 4.79 -11.00
CA ASP A 28 0.33 5.56 -11.61
C ASP A 28 -1.00 4.81 -11.55
N GLU A 29 -1.01 3.50 -11.79
CA GLU A 29 -2.20 2.67 -11.63
C GLU A 29 -2.72 2.65 -10.18
N VAL A 30 -1.81 2.74 -9.21
CA VAL A 30 -2.16 2.78 -7.79
C VAL A 30 -2.66 4.17 -7.37
N PHE A 31 -1.95 5.24 -7.71
CA PHE A 31 -2.11 6.56 -7.09
C PHE A 31 -2.82 7.60 -7.97
N ALA A 32 -2.79 7.49 -9.30
CA ALA A 32 -3.31 8.53 -10.18
C ALA A 32 -4.83 8.66 -10.05
N GLY A 33 -5.30 9.88 -9.72
CA GLY A 33 -6.73 10.17 -9.59
C GLY A 33 -7.44 9.47 -8.43
N LYS A 34 -6.70 8.83 -7.51
CA LYS A 34 -7.24 8.07 -6.39
C LYS A 34 -6.78 8.65 -5.07
N LYS A 35 -7.64 8.58 -4.05
CA LYS A 35 -7.23 8.81 -2.66
C LYS A 35 -6.77 7.49 -2.08
N VAL A 36 -5.49 7.39 -1.76
CA VAL A 36 -4.87 6.11 -1.37
C VAL A 36 -4.22 6.25 0.00
N VAL A 37 -4.51 5.29 0.88
CA VAL A 37 -3.72 5.07 2.10
C VAL A 37 -2.70 3.98 1.76
N PHE A 38 -1.43 4.36 1.69
CA PHE A 38 -0.31 3.45 1.45
C PHE A 38 0.51 3.31 2.74
N PHE A 39 0.76 2.08 3.17
CA PHE A 39 1.58 1.79 4.35
C PHE A 39 2.57 0.66 4.02
N ALA A 40 3.75 0.73 4.63
CA ALA A 40 4.81 -0.26 4.44
C ALA A 40 5.12 -0.98 5.76
N VAL A 41 5.61 -2.22 5.65
CA VAL A 41 6.08 -3.02 6.78
C VAL A 41 7.55 -3.38 6.57
N PRO A 42 8.38 -3.46 7.63
CA PRO A 42 9.75 -3.93 7.53
C PRO A 42 9.94 -5.28 6.82
N GLY A 43 8.99 -6.21 6.99
CA GLY A 43 9.04 -7.51 6.31
C GLY A 43 7.80 -8.37 6.58
N ALA A 44 7.42 -9.15 5.57
CA ALA A 44 6.36 -10.14 5.69
C ALA A 44 6.67 -11.16 6.79
N PHE A 45 5.65 -11.65 7.47
CA PHE A 45 5.73 -12.66 8.55
C PHE A 45 6.51 -12.25 9.81
N THR A 46 7.01 -11.02 9.90
CA THR A 46 7.66 -10.55 11.13
C THR A 46 6.61 -10.24 12.22
N PRO A 47 6.93 -10.44 13.52
CA PRO A 47 5.94 -10.39 14.60
C PRO A 47 5.11 -9.10 14.65
N GLY A 48 5.76 -7.93 14.70
CA GLY A 48 5.05 -6.65 14.78
C GLY A 48 4.23 -6.35 13.52
N CYS A 49 4.75 -6.69 12.35
CA CYS A 49 4.06 -6.41 11.09
C CYS A 49 2.79 -7.24 10.93
N SER A 50 2.85 -8.52 11.32
CA SER A 50 1.78 -9.51 11.09
C SER A 50 0.71 -9.51 12.18
N MET A 51 1.08 -9.19 13.43
CA MET A 51 0.15 -9.25 14.56
C MET A 51 -0.48 -7.90 14.91
N THR A 52 0.18 -6.77 14.59
CA THR A 52 -0.33 -5.46 15.02
C THR A 52 -0.52 -4.48 13.87
N HIS A 53 0.48 -4.30 13.01
CA HIS A 53 0.42 -3.25 12.00
C HIS A 53 -0.61 -3.54 10.89
N LEU A 54 -0.46 -4.64 10.16
CA LEU A 54 -1.38 -5.01 9.07
C LEU A 54 -2.82 -5.29 9.55
N PRO A 55 -3.06 -6.06 10.63
CA PRO A 55 -4.43 -6.37 11.06
C PRO A 55 -5.28 -5.12 11.34
N GLY A 56 -4.67 -4.04 11.87
CA GLY A 56 -5.37 -2.79 12.12
C GLY A 56 -5.99 -2.18 10.84
N TYR A 57 -5.28 -2.22 9.71
CA TYR A 57 -5.80 -1.75 8.42
C TYR A 57 -6.88 -2.67 7.86
N VAL A 58 -6.73 -4.00 8.02
CA VAL A 58 -7.73 -4.97 7.55
C VAL A 58 -9.06 -4.79 8.30
N VAL A 59 -9.01 -4.71 9.62
CA VAL A 59 -10.22 -4.55 10.46
C VAL A 59 -10.91 -3.21 10.22
N ASN A 60 -10.15 -2.14 9.92
CA ASN A 60 -10.72 -0.80 9.70
C ASN A 60 -10.89 -0.43 8.22
N ALA A 61 -10.68 -1.36 7.29
CA ALA A 61 -10.66 -1.07 5.85
C ALA A 61 -11.91 -0.33 5.37
N ASP A 62 -13.10 -0.79 5.78
CA ASP A 62 -14.38 -0.17 5.39
C ASP A 62 -14.54 1.23 5.98
N LYS A 63 -14.11 1.44 7.23
CA LYS A 63 -14.15 2.75 7.88
C LYS A 63 -13.21 3.74 7.19
N ILE A 64 -12.04 3.28 6.75
CA ILE A 64 -11.07 4.09 6.02
C ILE A 64 -11.65 4.49 4.66
N LYS A 65 -12.19 3.53 3.90
CA LYS A 65 -12.83 3.78 2.60
C LYS A 65 -14.06 4.70 2.71
N ALA A 66 -14.82 4.62 3.80
CA ALA A 66 -15.94 5.53 4.03
C ALA A 66 -15.53 7.00 4.21
N LYS A 67 -14.22 7.31 4.37
CA LYS A 67 -13.66 8.66 4.48
C LYS A 67 -13.17 9.24 3.14
N GLY A 68 -13.46 8.57 2.02
CA GLY A 68 -13.22 9.01 0.65
C GLY A 68 -12.23 8.13 -0.08
#